data_AF-Q2MH56-F1
#
_entry.id   AF-Q2MH56-F1
#
_cell.length_a   1.000
_cell.length_b   1.000
_cell.length_c   1.000
_cell.angle_alpha   90.00
_cell.angle_beta   90.00
_cell.angle_gamma   90.00
#
_symmetry.space_group_name_H-M   'P 1'
#
loop_
_entity.id
_entity.type
_entity.pdbx_description
1 polymer ?
#
loop_
_entity_poly.entity_id
_entity_poly.type
_entity_poly.pdbx_seq_one_letter_code
_entity_poly.pdbx_strand_id
1 'polypeptide(L)'
;ALCGLNAGCGATAADTANFTALLAEFRSQLDAQGVIDGKHYLLTAAMPAGIDKIAKIDIPGVNASLDYINLMTYDFFGSWAAQGPTAHQSALYAWTGMPSTSPVNSYYSDAAVNAWVNGGVQPSHLTLGVPF
;
A
#
# COMPACT_ATOMS: atom_id res chain seq x y z
N ALA A 1 -7.48 -19.82 -5.90
CA ALA A 1 -7.22 -18.54 -6.59
C ALA A 1 -6.50 -17.62 -5.62
N LEU A 2 -5.35 -17.07 -6.00
CA LEU A 2 -4.59 -16.15 -5.15
C LEU A 2 -5.30 -14.79 -5.13
N CYS A 3 -5.56 -14.27 -3.93
CA CYS A 3 -6.21 -12.99 -3.79
C CYS A 3 -5.25 -11.83 -4.09
N GLY A 4 -5.70 -10.79 -4.79
CA GLY A 4 -4.88 -9.63 -5.16
C GLY A 4 -4.27 -9.63 -6.57
N LEU A 5 -4.33 -10.76 -7.31
CA LEU A 5 -3.83 -10.87 -8.70
C LEU A 5 -4.93 -10.97 -9.77
N ASN A 6 -6.14 -11.40 -9.38
CA ASN A 6 -7.32 -11.47 -10.25
C ASN A 6 -8.52 -10.78 -9.57
N ALA A 7 -9.50 -10.34 -10.36
CA ALA A 7 -10.76 -9.73 -9.90
C ALA A 7 -11.67 -10.66 -9.04
N GLY A 8 -11.21 -11.87 -8.72
CA GLY A 8 -12.00 -12.92 -8.06
C GLY A 8 -12.11 -12.82 -6.53
N CYS A 9 -11.68 -11.72 -5.90
CA CYS A 9 -11.76 -11.56 -4.44
C CYS A 9 -13.04 -10.90 -3.93
N GLY A 10 -14.03 -10.67 -4.80
CA GLY A 10 -15.25 -9.97 -4.39
C GLY A 10 -14.98 -8.53 -3.97
N ALA A 11 -13.89 -7.92 -4.43
CA ALA A 11 -13.60 -6.53 -4.14
C ALA A 11 -14.69 -5.65 -4.76
N THR A 12 -15.23 -4.73 -3.96
CA THR A 12 -16.33 -3.85 -4.37
C THR A 12 -15.90 -2.39 -4.32
N ALA A 13 -16.68 -1.51 -4.96
CA ALA A 13 -16.47 -0.07 -4.83
C ALA A 13 -16.65 0.43 -3.38
N ALA A 14 -17.31 -0.36 -2.52
CA ALA A 14 -17.48 -0.01 -1.11
C ALA A 14 -16.21 -0.23 -0.29
N ASP A 15 -15.25 -1.02 -0.77
CA ASP A 15 -14.07 -1.42 0.02
C ASP A 15 -13.21 -0.20 0.41
N THR A 16 -13.08 0.80 -0.46
CA THR A 16 -12.35 2.04 -0.16
C THR A 16 -12.95 2.75 1.06
N ALA A 17 -14.27 2.92 1.08
CA ALA A 17 -14.96 3.59 2.18
C ALA A 17 -14.95 2.73 3.44
N ASN A 18 -15.20 1.43 3.31
CA ASN A 18 -15.23 0.49 4.42
C ASN A 18 -13.86 0.35 5.10
N PHE A 19 -12.78 0.25 4.33
CA PHE A 19 -11.43 0.19 4.86
C PHE A 19 -11.07 1.47 5.62
N THR A 20 -11.42 2.63 5.07
CA THR A 20 -11.18 3.93 5.72
C THR A 20 -11.97 4.06 7.03
N ALA A 21 -13.25 3.68 7.01
CA ALA A 21 -14.09 3.66 8.21
C ALA A 21 -13.56 2.70 9.28
N LEU A 22 -13.05 1.53 8.87
CA LEU A 22 -12.44 0.56 9.77
C LEU A 22 -11.20 1.14 10.47
N LEU A 23 -10.33 1.83 9.73
CA LEU A 23 -9.15 2.47 10.32
C LEU A 23 -9.53 3.58 11.30
N ALA A 24 -10.51 4.41 10.94
CA ALA A 24 -11.01 5.47 11.81
C ALA A 24 -11.60 4.91 13.11
N GLU A 25 -12.36 3.81 13.03
CA GLU A 25 -12.91 3.13 14.20
C GLU A 25 -11.80 2.56 15.09
N PHE A 26 -10.81 1.87 14.52
CA PHE A 26 -9.67 1.37 15.30
C PHE A 26 -8.91 2.50 15.98
N ARG A 27 -8.64 3.60 15.28
CA ARG A 27 -7.95 4.76 15.86
C ARG A 27 -8.71 5.30 17.07
N SER A 28 -10.02 5.50 16.92
CA SER A 28 -10.92 5.96 18.00
C SER A 28 -10.88 5.04 19.22
N GLN A 29 -11.00 3.73 19.03
CA GLN A 29 -10.99 2.76 20.12
C GLN A 29 -9.61 2.66 20.81
N LEU A 30 -8.54 2.69 20.02
CA LEU A 30 -7.17 2.67 20.53
C LEU A 30 -6.82 3.94 21.30
N ASP A 31 -7.32 5.11 20.88
CA ASP A 31 -7.15 6.36 21.60
C ASP A 31 -7.93 6.35 22.93
N ALA A 32 -9.18 5.88 22.92
CA ALA A 32 -9.98 5.73 24.12
C ALA A 32 -9.32 4.79 25.14
N GLN A 33 -8.80 3.64 24.68
CA GLN A 33 -8.07 2.70 25.54
C GLN A 33 -6.73 3.28 26.00
N GLY A 34 -6.04 4.05 25.14
CA GLY A 34 -4.78 4.70 25.46
C GLY A 34 -4.89 5.72 26.60
N VAL A 35 -6.02 6.44 26.68
CA VAL A 35 -6.32 7.34 27.81
C VAL A 35 -6.46 6.57 29.12
N ILE A 36 -7.11 5.41 29.12
CA ILE A 36 -7.29 4.56 30.30
C ILE A 36 -5.94 4.01 30.78
N ASP A 37 -5.11 3.54 29.84
CA ASP A 37 -3.84 2.88 30.15
C ASP A 37 -2.67 3.87 30.31
N GLY A 38 -2.87 5.15 30.00
CA GLY A 38 -1.83 6.18 30.05
C GLY A 38 -0.73 5.98 29.00
N LYS A 39 -1.06 5.45 27.81
CA LYS A 39 -0.09 5.25 26.73
C LYS A 39 -0.71 5.39 25.34
N HIS A 40 0.11 5.69 24.34
CA HIS A 40 -0.31 5.68 22.94
C HIS A 40 -0.20 4.28 22.34
N TYR A 41 -1.25 3.83 21.66
CA TYR A 41 -1.24 2.57 20.91
C TYR A 41 -1.01 2.86 19.43
N LEU A 42 -0.03 2.17 18.85
CA LEU A 42 0.26 2.28 17.43
C LEU A 42 -0.83 1.59 16.60
N LEU A 43 -1.30 2.28 15.57
CA LEU A 43 -2.09 1.74 14.49
C LEU A 43 -1.31 1.92 13.19
N THR A 44 -0.98 0.81 12.54
CA THR A 44 -0.19 0.80 11.31
C THR A 44 -0.81 -0.18 10.32
N ALA A 45 -0.49 -0.03 9.04
CA ALA A 45 -0.93 -0.96 8.01
C ALA A 45 0.18 -1.22 6.98
N ALA A 46 0.18 -2.43 6.43
CA ALA A 46 0.93 -2.75 5.23
C ALA A 46 0.10 -2.33 4.01
N MET A 47 0.60 -1.39 3.22
CA MET A 47 -0.14 -0.72 2.15
C MET A 47 0.49 -1.00 0.78
N PRO A 48 -0.31 -0.96 -0.30
CA PRO A 48 0.16 -1.38 -1.62
C PRO A 48 1.18 -0.41 -2.21
N ALA A 49 2.06 -0.95 -3.05
CA ALA A 49 3.01 -0.19 -3.84
C ALA A 49 2.64 -0.08 -5.34
N GLY A 50 1.63 -0.83 -5.81
CA GLY A 50 1.15 -0.73 -7.19
C GLY A 50 0.23 0.48 -7.38
N ILE A 51 0.54 1.35 -8.36
CA ILE A 51 -0.20 2.60 -8.60
C ILE A 51 -1.71 2.39 -8.80
N ASP A 52 -2.11 1.27 -9.41
CA ASP A 52 -3.50 0.91 -9.67
C ASP A 52 -4.26 0.46 -8.41
N LYS A 53 -3.54 0.04 -7.37
CA LYS A 53 -4.09 -0.26 -6.03
C LYS A 53 -4.13 1.01 -5.20
N ILE A 54 -3.06 1.80 -5.22
CA ILE A 54 -2.98 3.09 -4.52
C ILE A 54 -4.12 4.01 -4.95
N ALA A 55 -4.45 4.04 -6.25
CA ALA A 55 -5.57 4.82 -6.78
C ALA A 55 -6.96 4.46 -6.22
N LYS A 56 -7.09 3.32 -5.52
CA LYS A 56 -8.33 2.87 -4.86
C LYS A 56 -8.35 3.15 -3.37
N ILE A 57 -7.32 3.80 -2.82
CA ILE A 57 -7.22 4.13 -1.40
C ILE A 57 -7.64 5.59 -1.17
N ASP A 58 -8.42 5.84 -0.13
CA ASP A 58 -8.57 7.18 0.43
C ASP A 58 -7.32 7.54 1.24
N ILE A 59 -6.30 8.08 0.55
CA ILE A 59 -5.01 8.40 1.16
C ILE A 59 -5.16 9.38 2.33
N PRO A 60 -5.93 10.50 2.22
CA PRO A 60 -6.19 11.37 3.36
C PRO A 60 -6.79 10.65 4.57
N GLY A 61 -7.82 9.82 4.37
CA GLY A 61 -8.46 9.08 5.46
C GLY A 61 -7.53 8.06 6.13
N VAL A 62 -6.73 7.35 5.34
CA VAL A 62 -5.68 6.45 5.84
C VAL A 62 -4.64 7.21 6.65
N ASN A 63 -4.11 8.32 6.12
CA ASN A 63 -3.06 9.12 6.77
C ASN A 63 -3.55 9.79 8.06
N ALA A 64 -4.84 10.11 8.16
CA ALA A 64 -5.43 10.64 9.39
C ALA A 64 -5.55 9.59 10.51
N SER A 65 -5.59 8.30 10.16
CA SER A 65 -5.83 7.22 11.11
C SER A 65 -4.56 6.48 11.52
N LEU A 66 -3.57 6.35 10.63
CA LEU A 66 -2.36 5.55 10.88
C LEU A 66 -1.21 6.39 11.44
N ASP A 67 -0.45 5.80 12.36
CA ASP A 67 0.81 6.36 12.88
C ASP A 67 1.93 6.33 11.84
N TYR A 68 1.99 5.26 11.05
CA TYR A 68 2.83 5.16 9.87
C TYR A 68 2.35 4.02 8.96
N ILE A 69 2.81 4.07 7.72
CA ILE A 69 2.43 3.18 6.63
C ILE A 69 3.64 2.37 6.20
N ASN A 70 3.50 1.05 6.20
CA ASN A 70 4.51 0.14 5.67
C ASN A 70 4.22 -0.17 4.21
N LEU A 71 5.01 0.39 3.29
CA LEU A 71 4.81 0.14 1.86
C LEU A 71 5.33 -1.24 1.48
N MET A 72 4.47 -2.07 0.89
CA MET A 72 4.82 -3.39 0.37
C MET A 72 5.52 -3.24 -0.99
N THR A 73 6.70 -2.62 -1.01
CA THR A 73 7.52 -2.35 -2.20
C THR A 73 8.29 -3.58 -2.68
N TYR A 74 7.58 -4.70 -2.77
CA TYR A 74 8.04 -6.01 -3.20
C TYR A 74 6.88 -6.71 -3.90
N ASP A 75 7.11 -7.94 -4.40
CA ASP A 75 6.13 -8.69 -5.19
C ASP A 75 5.64 -7.95 -6.45
N PHE A 76 6.44 -7.04 -7.01
CA PHE A 76 6.12 -6.35 -8.26
C PHE A 76 6.03 -7.33 -9.45
N PHE A 77 6.93 -8.32 -9.46
CA PHE A 77 7.01 -9.36 -10.47
C PHE A 77 7.34 -10.69 -9.78
N GLY A 78 6.80 -11.79 -10.30
CA GLY A 78 7.01 -13.09 -9.70
C GLY A 78 6.50 -14.23 -10.56
N SER A 79 6.64 -15.45 -10.03
CA SER A 79 6.39 -16.69 -10.77
C SER A 79 4.92 -16.93 -11.16
N TRP A 80 3.98 -16.15 -10.61
CA TRP A 80 2.58 -16.18 -11.02
C TRP A 80 2.38 -15.76 -12.49
N ALA A 81 3.29 -14.98 -13.05
CA ALA A 81 3.32 -14.64 -14.47
C ALA A 81 4.08 -15.72 -15.25
N ALA A 82 3.46 -16.88 -15.47
CA ALA A 82 4.10 -18.04 -16.09
C ALA A 82 4.67 -17.77 -17.50
N GLN A 83 4.06 -16.85 -18.25
CA GLN A 83 4.52 -16.43 -19.58
C GLN A 83 5.47 -15.22 -19.52
N GLY A 84 5.88 -14.82 -18.32
CA GLY A 84 6.69 -13.65 -18.07
C GLY A 84 5.91 -12.33 -18.06
N PRO A 85 6.64 -11.20 -17.97
CA PRO A 85 8.10 -11.11 -17.99
C PRO A 85 8.75 -11.55 -16.68
N THR A 86 9.97 -12.10 -16.76
CA THR A 86 10.87 -12.17 -15.59
C THR A 86 11.48 -10.78 -15.38
N ALA A 87 11.33 -10.22 -14.18
CA ALA A 87 11.74 -8.85 -13.87
C ALA A 87 12.04 -8.71 -12.37
N HIS A 88 12.59 -7.56 -11.96
CA HIS A 88 12.94 -7.28 -10.58
C HIS A 88 11.71 -7.18 -9.67
N GLN A 89 11.57 -8.10 -8.71
CA GLN A 89 10.41 -8.12 -7.80
C GLN A 89 10.32 -6.94 -6.84
N SER A 90 11.40 -6.18 -6.63
CA SER A 90 11.50 -5.06 -5.69
C SER A 90 12.53 -4.03 -6.19
N ALA A 91 12.37 -3.55 -7.42
CA ALA A 91 13.26 -2.52 -7.97
C ALA A 91 13.06 -1.19 -7.24
N LEU A 92 14.14 -0.50 -6.85
CA LEU A 92 14.05 0.84 -6.24
C LEU A 92 13.59 1.89 -7.26
N TYR A 93 14.15 1.85 -8.47
CA TYR A 93 13.87 2.79 -9.57
C TYR A 93 13.50 2.03 -10.84
N ALA A 94 12.93 2.76 -11.81
CA ALA A 94 12.80 2.28 -13.18
C ALA A 94 14.16 1.89 -13.78
N TRP A 95 14.18 0.91 -14.67
CA TRP A 95 15.41 0.41 -15.31
C TRP A 95 15.21 0.20 -16.82
N THR A 96 16.32 0.17 -17.57
CA THR A 96 16.30 -0.13 -19.00
C THR A 96 15.80 -1.55 -19.24
N GLY A 97 14.77 -1.70 -20.09
CA GLY A 97 14.15 -3.00 -20.37
C GLY A 97 13.01 -3.37 -19.42
N MET A 98 12.61 -2.47 -18.52
CA MET A 98 11.38 -2.60 -17.73
C MET A 98 10.16 -2.71 -18.67
N PRO A 99 9.14 -3.53 -18.33
CA PRO A 99 7.89 -3.56 -19.07
C PRO A 99 7.24 -2.18 -19.19
N SER A 100 6.79 -1.82 -20.40
CA SER A 100 6.29 -0.46 -20.71
C SER A 100 4.77 -0.31 -20.61
N THR A 101 4.03 -1.39 -20.35
CA THR A 101 2.58 -1.38 -20.25
C THR A 101 2.12 -0.87 -18.89
N SER A 102 1.16 0.05 -18.87
CA SER A 102 0.49 0.47 -17.63
C SER A 102 -0.42 -0.63 -17.08
N PRO A 103 -0.52 -0.82 -15.75
CA PRO A 103 0.16 -0.08 -14.69
C PRO A 103 1.57 -0.61 -14.36
N VAL A 104 1.98 -1.71 -15.00
CA VAL A 104 3.22 -2.45 -14.72
C VAL A 104 4.48 -1.59 -14.92
N ASN A 105 4.44 -0.62 -15.84
CA ASN A 105 5.51 0.35 -16.07
C ASN A 105 5.82 1.29 -14.89
N SER A 106 5.05 1.19 -13.80
CA SER A 106 5.25 1.96 -12.57
C SER A 106 5.47 1.05 -11.35
N TYR A 107 5.74 -0.23 -11.56
CA TYR A 107 6.01 -1.19 -10.47
C TYR A 107 7.50 -1.15 -10.06
N TYR A 108 7.87 -0.08 -9.38
CA TYR A 108 9.13 0.11 -8.67
C TYR A 108 8.90 1.04 -7.48
N SER A 109 9.76 0.96 -6.47
CA SER A 109 9.53 1.56 -5.15
C SER A 109 9.39 3.08 -5.19
N ASP A 110 10.21 3.77 -5.97
CA ASP A 110 10.16 5.24 -6.08
C ASP A 110 8.80 5.74 -6.60
N ALA A 111 8.20 5.08 -7.60
CA ALA A 111 6.86 5.43 -8.08
C ALA A 111 5.80 5.27 -6.99
N ALA A 112 5.89 4.20 -6.18
CA ALA A 112 4.98 3.97 -5.07
C ALA A 112 5.10 5.09 -4.01
N VAL A 113 6.33 5.38 -3.56
CA VAL A 113 6.61 6.44 -2.57
C VAL A 113 6.08 7.77 -3.08
N ASN A 114 6.38 8.14 -4.32
CA ASN A 114 5.90 9.39 -4.92
C ASN A 114 4.38 9.44 -5.04
N ALA A 115 3.70 8.33 -5.33
CA ALA A 115 2.24 8.29 -5.37
C ALA A 115 1.62 8.57 -3.99
N TRP A 116 2.16 8.01 -2.91
CA TRP A 116 1.70 8.26 -1.54
C TRP A 116 1.99 9.70 -1.08
N VAL A 117 3.19 10.21 -1.37
CA VAL A 117 3.57 11.60 -1.03
C VAL A 117 2.70 12.61 -1.79
N ASN A 118 2.49 12.41 -3.09
CA ASN A 118 1.60 13.26 -3.90
C ASN A 118 0.13 13.16 -3.46
N GLY A 119 -0.27 12.05 -2.84
CA GLY A 119 -1.56 11.88 -2.18
C GLY A 119 -1.70 12.59 -0.84
N GLY A 120 -0.62 13.22 -0.33
CA GLY A 120 -0.63 14.03 0.89
C GLY A 120 -0.01 13.37 2.12
N VAL A 121 0.58 12.18 2.00
CA VAL A 121 1.30 11.54 3.13
C VAL A 121 2.64 12.22 3.32
N GLN A 122 2.96 12.56 4.57
CA GLN A 122 4.29 13.08 4.92
C GLN A 122 5.34 11.97 4.73
N PRO A 123 6.50 12.24 4.11
CA PRO A 123 7.52 11.21 3.91
C PRO A 123 7.96 10.50 5.20
N SER A 124 7.94 11.18 6.34
CA SER A 124 8.26 10.60 7.66
C SER A 124 7.23 9.59 8.18
N HIS A 125 6.03 9.54 7.59
CA HIS A 125 4.99 8.54 7.88
C HIS A 125 5.10 7.29 7.00
N LEU A 126 6.04 7.24 6.05
CA LEU A 126 6.23 6.10 5.16
C LEU A 126 7.45 5.28 5.57
N THR A 127 7.30 3.96 5.63
CA THR A 127 8.41 3.02 5.73
C THR A 127 8.50 2.19 4.45
N LEU A 128 9.72 1.99 3.97
CA LEU A 128 10.00 1.27 2.72
C LEU A 128 10.18 -0.22 3.00
N GLY A 129 9.46 -1.08 2.27
CA GLY A 129 9.61 -2.53 2.35
C GLY A 129 10.83 -3.06 1.58
N VAL A 130 11.57 -3.98 2.20
CA VAL A 130 12.72 -4.68 1.61
C VAL A 130 12.51 -6.19 1.72
N PRO A 131 12.56 -6.96 0.63
CA PRO A 131 12.42 -8.42 0.66
C PRO A 131 13.74 -9.09 1.11
N PHE A 132 13.64 -10.19 1.86
CA PHE A 132 14.76 -10.99 2.40
C PHE A 132 14.77 -12.42 1.85
#